data_AF-A0A974D1N9-F1
#
_entry.id   AF-A0A974D1N9-F1
#
_cell.length_a   1.000
_cell.length_b   1.000
_cell.length_c   1.000
_cell.angle_alpha   90.00
_cell.angle_beta   90.00
_cell.angle_gamma   90.00
#
_symmetry.space_group_name_H-M   'P 1'
#
loop_
_entity.id
_entity.type
_entity.pdbx_description
1 polymer ?
#
loop_
_entity_poly.entity_id
_entity_poly.type
_entity_poly.pdbx_seq_one_letter_code
_entity_poly.pdbx_strand_id
1 'polypeptide(L)' 'METEEEQHMTTLLCMGFSDPGAIRKALRLAKNDINEAVALL' A
#
# COMPACT_ATOMS: atom_id res chain seq x y z
N MET A 1 -8.01 -15.33 -7.17
CA MET A 1 -8.25 -14.53 -5.96
C MET A 1 -7.18 -13.46 -5.96
N GLU A 2 -7.54 -12.19 -5.79
CA GLU A 2 -6.55 -11.11 -5.60
C GLU A 2 -5.71 -11.40 -4.35
N THR A 3 -4.43 -11.11 -4.42
CA THR A 3 -3.50 -11.18 -3.30
C THR A 3 -3.78 -10.05 -2.30
N GLU A 4 -3.37 -10.24 -1.05
CA GLU A 4 -3.48 -9.20 -0.02
C GLU A 4 -2.72 -7.92 -0.42
N GLU A 5 -1.57 -8.05 -1.10
CA GLU A 5 -0.81 -6.91 -1.62
C GLU A 5 -1.60 -6.11 -2.67
N GLU A 6 -2.30 -6.79 -3.59
CA GLU A 6 -3.15 -6.14 -4.62
C GLU A 6 -4.34 -5.41 -3.99
N GLN A 7 -4.92 -5.97 -2.93
CA GLN A 7 -5.99 -5.32 -2.16
C GLN A 7 -5.47 -4.05 -1.46
N HIS A 8 -4.33 -4.13 -0.77
CA HIS A 8 -3.73 -2.97 -0.11
C HIS A 8 -3.33 -1.89 -1.10
N MET A 9 -2.77 -2.27 -2.26
CA MET A 9 -2.49 -1.34 -3.34
C MET A 9 -3.74 -0.57 -3.79
N THR A 10 -4.85 -1.30 -4.02
CA THR A 10 -6.12 -0.69 -4.44
C THR A 10 -6.66 0.25 -3.37
N THR A 11 -6.64 -0.16 -2.10
CA THR A 11 -7.09 0.70 -0.98
C THR A 11 -6.27 1.98 -0.89
N LEU A 12 -4.93 1.90 -0.99
CA LEU A 12 -4.05 3.07 -0.90
C LEU A 12 -4.25 4.02 -2.09
N LEU A 13 -4.46 3.49 -3.29
CA LEU A 13 -4.83 4.31 -4.46
C LEU A 13 -6.18 5.04 -4.23
N CYS A 14 -7.17 4.36 -3.65
CA CYS A 14 -8.46 4.96 -3.30
C CYS A 14 -8.37 6.00 -2.17
N MET A 15 -7.38 5.90 -1.28
CA MET A 15 -7.10 6.90 -0.25
C MET A 15 -6.48 8.20 -0.80
N GLY A 16 -6.03 8.20 -2.06
CA GLY A 16 -5.48 9.37 -2.74
C GLY A 16 -3.96 9.31 -2.96
N PHE A 17 -3.28 8.27 -2.47
CA PHE A 17 -1.87 8.05 -2.80
C PHE A 17 -1.74 7.73 -4.29
N SER A 18 -0.96 8.52 -5.01
CA SER A 18 -0.98 8.52 -6.48
C SER A 18 0.21 7.82 -7.14
N ASP A 19 1.22 7.44 -6.35
CA ASP A 19 2.43 6.77 -6.83
C ASP A 19 2.45 5.27 -6.44
N PRO A 20 2.15 4.35 -7.38
CA PRO A 20 2.25 2.91 -7.15
C PRO A 20 3.65 2.44 -6.73
N GLY A 21 4.70 3.16 -7.13
CA GLY A 21 6.08 2.87 -6.74
C GLY A 21 6.31 3.13 -5.26
N ALA A 22 5.92 4.31 -4.77
CA ALA A 22 5.93 4.64 -3.36
C ALA A 22 5.06 3.67 -2.54
N ILE A 23 3.84 3.37 -3.00
CA ILE A 23 2.91 2.44 -2.34
C ILE A 23 3.55 1.05 -2.15
N ARG A 24 4.10 0.45 -3.22
CA ARG A 24 4.75 -0.87 -3.13
C ARG A 24 5.96 -0.86 -2.19
N LYS A 25 6.73 0.23 -2.19
CA LYS A 25 7.87 0.39 -1.29
C LYS A 25 7.40 0.49 0.17
N ALA A 26 6.37 1.29 0.46
CA ALA A 26 5.81 1.44 1.79
C ALA A 26 5.25 0.12 2.32
N LEU A 27 4.46 -0.61 1.51
CA LEU A 27 3.95 -1.94 1.86
C LEU A 27 5.08 -2.93 2.15
N ARG A 28 6.17 -2.91 1.37
CA ARG A 28 7.33 -3.77 1.63
C ARG A 28 8.01 -3.44 2.95
N LEU A 29 8.17 -2.15 3.27
CA LEU A 29 8.79 -1.69 4.52
C LEU A 29 7.91 -2.01 5.73
N ALA A 30 6.59 -1.86 5.57
CA ALA A 30 5.55 -2.15 6.56
C ALA A 30 5.22 -3.64 6.68
N LYS A 31 5.94 -4.54 5.99
CA LYS A 31 5.64 -5.98 5.95
C LYS A 31 4.17 -6.28 5.60
N ASN A 32 3.64 -5.52 4.67
CA ASN A 32 2.27 -5.53 4.19
C ASN A 32 1.21 -5.05 5.20
N ASP A 33 1.59 -4.40 6.30
CA ASP A 33 0.63 -3.72 7.19
C ASP A 33 0.16 -2.39 6.57
N ILE A 34 -1.14 -2.25 6.34
CA ILE A 34 -1.71 -1.07 5.68
C ILE A 34 -1.60 0.19 6.55
N ASN A 35 -1.70 0.08 7.87
CA ASN A 35 -1.65 1.24 8.76
C ASN A 35 -0.22 1.77 8.85
N GLU A 36 0.77 0.89 8.94
CA GLU A 36 2.17 1.29 8.86
C GLU A 36 2.51 1.85 7.48
N ALA A 37 2.01 1.25 6.39
CA ALA A 37 2.23 1.77 5.05
C ALA A 37 1.66 3.19 4.88
N VAL A 38 0.47 3.47 5.42
CA VAL A 38 -0.11 4.83 5.44
C VAL A 38 0.76 5.80 6.25
N ALA A 39 1.37 5.37 7.35
CA ALA A 39 2.26 6.24 8.13
C ALA A 39 3.60 6.55 7.43
N LEU A 40 3.99 5.72 6.45
CA LEU A 40 5.21 5.89 5.65
C LEU A 40 4.99 6.67 4.34
N LEU A 41 3.74 6.84 3.90
CA LEU A 41 3.33 7.52 2.66
C LEU A 41 2.88 8.96 2.91
#